data_AF-A0A3C0MGM9-F1
#
_entry.id   AF-A0A3C0MGM9-F1
#
_cell.length_a   1.000
_cell.length_b   1.000
_cell.length_c   1.000
_cell.angle_alpha   90.00
_cell.angle_beta   90.00
_cell.angle_gamma   90.00
#
_symmetry.space_group_name_H-M   'P 1'
#
loop_
_entity.id
_entity.type
_entity.pdbx_description
1 polymer ?
#
loop_
_entity_poly.entity_id
_entity_poly.type
_entity_poly.pdbx_seq_one_letter_code
_entity_poly.pdbx_strand_id
1 'polypeptide(L)'
;QVLWRANFVLVTEPTLFMPGGHAAAKERGDGITPDNAGSRLWLRVERQTLTRLERTGAVVFTIKTLIDPLASLTGQRALCHGLRGALESMAPGMQAYKSFSGYKTALFAWLDQQQ
;
A
#
# COMPACT_ATOMS: atom_id res chain seq x y z
N GLN A 1 -13.64 -5.68 -23.29
CA GLN A 1 -13.79 -5.32 -21.85
C GLN A 1 -12.42 -4.94 -21.33
N VAL A 2 -12.28 -3.81 -20.61
CA VAL A 2 -11.00 -3.43 -19.99
C VAL A 2 -10.75 -4.34 -18.81
N LEU A 3 -9.63 -5.07 -18.82
CA LEU A 3 -9.19 -5.84 -17.66
C LEU A 3 -8.53 -4.90 -16.67
N TRP A 4 -8.85 -5.04 -15.38
CA TRP A 4 -8.27 -4.21 -14.33
C TRP A 4 -7.94 -5.01 -13.07
N ARG A 5 -6.96 -4.53 -12.32
CA ARG A 5 -6.62 -5.00 -10.99
C ARG A 5 -6.21 -3.83 -10.09
N ALA A 6 -6.17 -4.09 -8.79
CA ALA A 6 -5.49 -3.24 -7.84
C ALA A 6 -4.17 -3.88 -7.39
N ASN A 7 -3.20 -3.04 -7.08
CA ASN A 7 -2.03 -3.36 -6.27
C ASN A 7 -1.93 -2.32 -5.17
N PHE A 8 -1.36 -2.65 -4.01
CA PHE A 8 -1.16 -1.67 -2.94
C PHE A 8 0.14 -1.89 -2.19
N VAL A 9 0.65 -0.85 -1.55
CA VAL A 9 1.82 -0.88 -0.66
C VAL A 9 1.68 0.22 0.40
N LEU A 10 2.27 0.00 1.57
CA LEU A 10 2.40 1.02 2.60
C LEU A 10 3.75 1.72 2.44
N VAL A 11 3.73 3.04 2.44
CA VAL A 11 4.92 3.88 2.30
C VAL A 11 4.95 4.93 3.40
N THR A 12 6.13 5.48 3.65
CA THR A 12 6.37 6.45 4.74
C THR A 12 6.33 7.91 4.26
N GLU A 13 6.19 8.14 2.96
CA GLU A 13 6.12 9.46 2.34
C GLU A 13 5.12 9.47 1.17
N PRO A 14 4.42 10.59 0.93
CA PRO A 14 3.40 10.69 -0.11
C PRO A 14 3.93 10.95 -1.52
N THR A 15 5.24 10.86 -1.74
CA THR A 15 5.84 11.27 -3.01
C THR A 15 5.55 10.27 -4.12
N LEU A 16 5.19 10.77 -5.31
CA LEU A 16 4.92 9.90 -6.46
C LEU A 16 6.21 9.23 -6.95
N PHE A 17 7.30 10.01 -7.00
CA PHE A 17 8.61 9.57 -7.44
C PHE A 17 9.41 8.99 -6.27
N MET A 18 9.58 7.67 -6.27
CA MET A 18 10.30 6.93 -5.22
C MET A 18 11.48 6.15 -5.83
N PRO A 19 12.58 6.85 -6.18
CA PRO A 19 13.78 6.18 -6.66
C PRO A 19 14.38 5.29 -5.56
N GLY A 20 14.92 4.13 -5.92
CA GLY A 20 15.42 3.12 -4.96
C GLY A 20 14.36 2.12 -4.46
N GLY A 21 13.08 2.34 -4.78
CA GLY A 21 12.00 1.38 -4.55
C GLY A 21 11.84 0.95 -3.09
N HIS A 22 11.47 -0.31 -2.90
CA HIS A 22 11.16 -0.89 -1.58
C HIS A 22 12.37 -0.94 -0.63
N ALA A 23 13.60 -0.94 -1.12
CA ALA A 23 14.81 -0.99 -0.28
C ALA A 23 14.97 0.29 0.56
N ALA A 24 14.79 1.46 -0.07
CA ALA A 24 14.83 2.75 0.62
C ALA A 24 13.68 2.93 1.63
N ALA A 25 12.58 2.21 1.47
CA ALA A 25 11.44 2.26 2.38
C ALA A 25 11.72 1.58 3.74
N LYS A 26 12.63 0.58 3.78
CA LYS A 26 12.95 -0.16 5.01
C LYS A 26 13.65 0.74 6.05
N GLU A 27 14.53 1.63 5.60
CA GLU A 27 15.25 2.60 6.46
C GLU A 27 14.33 3.72 6.98
N ARG A 28 13.20 3.98 6.31
CA ARG A 28 12.29 5.08 6.66
C ARG A 28 11.22 4.70 7.68
N GLY A 29 11.17 3.42 8.07
CA GLY A 29 10.20 2.87 9.01
C GLY A 29 10.49 3.17 10.48
N ASP A 30 11.63 3.79 10.79
CA ASP A 30 12.07 4.02 12.16
C ASP A 30 11.17 5.02 12.90
N GLY A 31 10.85 4.67 14.15
CA GLY A 31 10.01 5.48 15.05
C GLY A 31 8.51 5.46 14.69
N ILE A 32 8.06 4.57 13.82
CA ILE A 32 6.62 4.34 13.62
C ILE A 32 6.08 3.61 14.85
N THR A 33 5.10 4.24 15.50
CA THR A 33 4.39 3.73 16.68
C THR A 33 2.91 3.57 16.35
N PRO A 34 2.12 2.83 17.16
CA PRO A 34 0.68 2.77 16.95
C PRO A 34 0.06 4.17 16.88
N ASP A 35 0.43 5.07 17.80
CA ASP A 35 -0.17 6.41 17.89
C ASP A 35 0.13 7.32 16.69
N ASN A 36 1.24 7.10 15.98
CA ASN A 36 1.65 7.94 14.84
C ASN A 36 1.51 7.26 13.47
N ALA A 37 1.19 5.96 13.42
CA ALA A 37 1.13 5.21 12.17
C ALA A 37 0.13 5.81 11.17
N GLY A 38 -1.03 6.29 11.65
CA GLY A 38 -2.04 6.93 10.80
C GLY A 38 -1.53 8.15 10.03
N SER A 39 -0.66 8.96 10.63
CA SER A 39 -0.14 10.20 10.05
C SER A 39 1.22 10.04 9.37
N ARG A 40 2.00 9.02 9.74
CA ARG A 40 3.33 8.75 9.18
C ARG A 40 3.35 7.69 8.09
N LEU A 41 2.29 6.88 7.97
CA LEU A 41 2.15 5.91 6.88
C LEU A 41 1.11 6.38 5.87
N TRP A 42 1.32 5.99 4.62
CA TRP A 42 0.47 6.30 3.49
C TRP A 42 0.12 5.01 2.76
N LEU A 43 -1.16 4.85 2.43
CA LEU A 43 -1.64 3.76 1.60
C LEU A 43 -1.51 4.17 0.13
N ARG A 44 -0.56 3.56 -0.56
CA ARG A 44 -0.35 3.74 -2.00
C ARG A 44 -1.06 2.62 -2.75
N VAL A 45 -2.09 2.97 -3.52
CA VAL A 45 -2.85 2.04 -4.35
C VAL A 45 -2.61 2.33 -5.83
N GLU A 46 -2.42 1.29 -6.60
CA GLU A 46 -2.32 1.35 -8.05
C GLU A 46 -3.54 0.71 -8.68
N ARG A 47 -4.36 1.52 -9.34
CA ARG A 47 -5.39 1.02 -10.26
C ARG A 47 -4.74 0.76 -11.60
N GLN A 48 -4.61 -0.51 -11.93
CA GLN A 48 -3.92 -0.98 -13.12
C GLN A 48 -4.93 -1.45 -14.16
N THR A 49 -4.77 -1.05 -15.43
CA THR A 49 -5.63 -1.51 -16.53
C THR A 49 -4.82 -2.05 -17.70
N LEU A 50 -5.36 -3.05 -18.38
CA LEU A 50 -4.84 -3.59 -19.64
C LEU A 50 -5.86 -3.34 -20.75
N THR A 51 -5.45 -2.58 -21.76
CA THR A 51 -6.31 -2.20 -22.90
C THR A 51 -5.63 -2.53 -24.22
N ARG A 52 -6.25 -3.36 -25.06
CA ARG A 52 -5.75 -3.66 -26.40
C ARG A 52 -6.15 -2.54 -27.36
N LEU A 53 -5.20 -1.96 -28.08
CA LEU A 53 -5.44 -0.95 -29.12
C LEU A 53 -5.95 -1.62 -30.38
N GLU A 54 -7.06 -1.12 -30.93
CA GLU A 54 -7.75 -1.75 -32.06
C GLU A 54 -6.91 -1.79 -33.34
N ARG A 55 -6.19 -0.69 -33.63
CA ARG A 55 -5.41 -0.55 -34.88
C ARG A 55 -4.09 -1.33 -34.87
N THR A 56 -3.37 -1.33 -33.74
CA THR A 56 -2.00 -1.89 -33.66
C THR A 56 -1.97 -3.25 -32.98
N GLY A 57 -3.02 -3.63 -32.24
CA GLY A 57 -3.04 -4.83 -31.41
C GLY A 57 -2.16 -4.76 -30.16
N ALA A 58 -1.42 -3.67 -29.93
CA ALA A 58 -0.62 -3.48 -28.74
C ALA A 58 -1.48 -3.42 -27.47
N VAL A 59 -0.93 -3.83 -26.33
CA VAL A 59 -1.60 -3.73 -25.03
C VAL A 59 -1.01 -2.59 -24.24
N VAL A 60 -1.83 -1.58 -23.93
CA VAL A 60 -1.48 -0.48 -23.05
C VAL A 60 -1.74 -0.91 -21.61
N PHE A 61 -0.68 -0.90 -20.80
CA PHE A 61 -0.75 -1.07 -19.36
C PHE A 61 -0.70 0.31 -18.70
N THR A 62 -1.81 0.73 -18.09
CA THR A 62 -1.85 2.00 -17.35
C THR A 62 -1.81 1.75 -15.85
N ILE A 63 -1.12 2.63 -15.13
CA ILE A 63 -1.00 2.58 -13.67
C ILE A 63 -1.43 3.95 -13.14
N LYS A 64 -2.62 4.03 -12.55
CA LYS A 64 -3.05 5.22 -11.80
C LYS A 64 -2.72 5.02 -10.34
N THR A 65 -1.75 5.78 -9.84
CA THR A 65 -1.39 5.80 -8.42
C THR A 65 -2.30 6.76 -7.65
N LEU A 66 -2.85 6.25 -6.54
CA LEU A 66 -3.59 6.96 -5.51
C LEU A 66 -2.77 6.84 -4.22
N ILE A 67 -2.61 7.94 -3.48
CA ILE A 67 -1.83 7.96 -2.24
C ILE A 67 -2.62 8.77 -1.23
N ASP A 68 -3.05 8.10 -0.16
CA ASP A 68 -3.79 8.71 0.94
C ASP A 68 -3.08 8.41 2.27
N PRO A 69 -3.14 9.31 3.25
CA PRO A 69 -2.62 9.01 4.59
C PRO A 69 -3.37 7.79 5.14
N LEU A 70 -2.71 6.95 5.92
CA LEU A 70 -3.33 5.77 6.50
C LEU A 70 -4.52 6.15 7.40
N ALA A 71 -4.44 7.32 8.06
CA ALA A 71 -5.53 7.93 8.84
C ALA A 71 -6.81 8.20 8.03
N SER A 72 -6.78 8.19 6.70
CA SER A 72 -8.01 8.22 5.89
C SER A 72 -8.93 7.03 6.18
N LEU A 73 -8.40 5.93 6.70
CA LEU A 73 -9.18 4.74 7.10
C LEU A 73 -9.80 4.86 8.51
N THR A 74 -9.53 5.92 9.26
CA THR A 74 -10.10 6.09 10.61
C THR A 74 -11.63 6.08 10.55
N GLY A 75 -12.25 5.28 11.41
CA GLY A 75 -13.71 5.03 11.43
C GLY A 75 -14.21 4.07 10.35
N GLN A 76 -13.35 3.59 9.43
CA GLN A 76 -13.71 2.65 8.37
C GLN A 76 -13.37 1.20 8.75
N ARG A 77 -14.03 0.68 9.80
CA ARG A 77 -13.74 -0.62 10.44
C ARG A 77 -13.56 -1.76 9.43
N ALA A 78 -14.45 -1.88 8.46
CA ALA A 78 -14.39 -2.94 7.45
C ALA A 78 -13.13 -2.86 6.56
N LEU A 79 -12.68 -1.65 6.21
CA LEU A 79 -11.46 -1.46 5.42
C LEU A 79 -10.21 -1.74 6.24
N CYS A 80 -10.16 -1.31 7.50
CA CYS A 80 -9.05 -1.60 8.41
C CYS A 80 -8.88 -3.12 8.62
N HIS A 81 -9.99 -3.82 8.86
CA HIS A 81 -9.99 -5.28 8.99
C HIS A 81 -9.53 -5.97 7.69
N GLY A 82 -10.06 -5.53 6.55
CA GLY A 82 -9.67 -6.06 5.24
C GLY A 82 -8.18 -5.85 4.94
N LEU A 83 -7.66 -4.65 5.22
CA LEU A 83 -6.24 -4.34 5.05
C LEU A 83 -5.36 -5.18 5.96
N ARG A 84 -5.73 -5.32 7.24
CA ARG A 84 -5.01 -6.19 8.19
C ARG A 84 -4.95 -7.63 7.68
N GLY A 85 -6.09 -8.21 7.33
CA GLY A 85 -6.14 -9.59 6.82
C GLY A 85 -5.36 -9.78 5.52
N ALA A 86 -5.42 -8.81 4.61
CA ALA A 86 -4.62 -8.81 3.38
C ALA A 86 -3.11 -8.79 3.67
N LEU A 87 -2.65 -7.99 4.64
CA LEU A 87 -1.24 -7.94 5.05
C LEU A 87 -0.80 -9.20 5.79
N GLU A 88 -1.66 -9.76 6.64
CA GLU A 88 -1.38 -10.94 7.45
C GLU A 88 -1.27 -12.22 6.60
N SER A 89 -2.13 -12.37 5.60
CA SER A 89 -2.14 -13.51 4.66
C SER A 89 -0.95 -13.54 3.69
N MET A 90 -0.16 -12.47 3.59
CA MET A 90 1.02 -12.44 2.72
C MET A 90 2.10 -13.40 3.22
N ALA A 91 2.64 -14.23 2.33
CA ALA A 91 3.82 -15.04 2.64
C ALA A 91 5.00 -14.13 3.06
N PRO A 92 5.93 -14.60 3.92
CA PRO A 92 7.03 -13.78 4.45
C PRO A 92 7.84 -13.05 3.38
N GLY A 93 8.12 -13.69 2.24
CA GLY A 93 8.81 -13.07 1.12
C GLY A 93 8.05 -11.88 0.51
N MET A 94 6.71 -11.95 0.46
CA MET A 94 5.87 -10.84 0.00
C MET A 94 5.83 -9.70 1.03
N GLN A 95 5.85 -10.01 2.34
CA GLN A 95 5.93 -8.99 3.39
C GLN A 95 7.26 -8.22 3.31
N ALA A 96 8.37 -8.94 3.11
CA ALA A 96 9.69 -8.36 2.90
C ALA A 96 9.75 -7.53 1.62
N TYR A 97 9.19 -8.04 0.52
CA TYR A 97 9.11 -7.31 -0.75
C TYR A 97 8.34 -5.99 -0.65
N LYS A 98 7.23 -5.97 0.11
CA LYS A 98 6.42 -4.75 0.36
C LYS A 98 6.98 -3.86 1.48
N SER A 99 8.12 -4.20 2.07
CA SER A 99 8.88 -3.38 3.02
C SER A 99 8.11 -2.80 4.21
N PHE A 100 7.10 -3.51 4.72
CA PHE A 100 6.40 -3.10 5.95
C PHE A 100 6.84 -3.86 7.20
N SER A 101 7.75 -4.83 7.08
CA SER A 101 8.21 -5.66 8.21
C SER A 101 8.82 -4.83 9.36
N GLY A 102 9.49 -3.71 9.06
CA GLY A 102 10.12 -2.85 10.07
C GLY A 102 9.14 -2.14 11.01
N TYR A 103 7.91 -1.93 10.57
CA TYR A 103 6.86 -1.25 11.35
C TYR A 103 5.58 -2.09 11.44
N LYS A 104 5.64 -3.39 11.12
CA LYS A 104 4.49 -4.31 11.06
C LYS A 104 3.70 -4.30 12.36
N THR A 105 4.39 -4.43 13.50
CA THR A 105 3.76 -4.46 14.82
C THR A 105 2.98 -3.17 15.11
N ALA A 106 3.59 -2.02 14.85
CA ALA A 106 2.96 -0.72 15.06
C ALA A 106 1.76 -0.49 14.11
N LEU A 107 1.91 -0.85 12.84
CA LEU A 107 0.83 -0.80 11.84
C LEU A 107 -0.36 -1.67 12.27
N PHE A 108 -0.10 -2.90 12.71
CA PHE A 108 -1.14 -3.84 13.11
C PHE A 108 -1.88 -3.36 14.35
N ALA A 109 -1.14 -2.85 15.35
CA ALA A 109 -1.74 -2.25 16.53
C ALA A 109 -2.61 -1.02 16.19
N TRP A 110 -2.15 -0.13 15.29
CA TRP A 110 -2.97 1.00 14.85
C TRP A 110 -4.24 0.55 14.14
N LEU A 111 -4.15 -0.44 13.25
CA LEU A 111 -5.32 -1.01 12.56
C LEU A 111 -6.33 -1.63 13.54
N ASP A 112 -5.85 -2.26 14.62
CA ASP A 112 -6.69 -2.83 15.67
C ASP A 112 -7.36 -1.75 16.54
N GLN A 113 -6.73 -0.57 16.70
CA GLN A 113 -7.34 0.58 17.38
C GLN A 113 -8.45 1.24 16.54
N GLN A 114 -8.47 1.05 15.22
CA GLN A 114 -9.52 1.59 14.34
C GLN A 114 -10.78 0.71 14.31
N GLN A 115 -10.88 -0.24 15.24
CA GLN A 115 -12.03 -1.12 15.42
C GLN A 115 -13.22 -0.36 15.98
#